data_AF-A0A965GS74-F1
#
_entry.id   AF-A0A965GS74-F1
#
_cell.length_a   1.000
_cell.length_b   1.000
_cell.length_c   1.000
_cell.angle_alpha   90.00
_cell.angle_beta   90.00
_cell.angle_gamma   90.00
#
_symmetry.space_group_name_H-M   'P 1'
#
loop_
_entity.id
_entity.type
_entity.pdbx_description
1 polymer ?
#
loop_
_entity_poly.entity_id
_entity_poly.type
_entity_poly.pdbx_seq_one_letter_code
_entity_poly.pdbx_strand_id
1 'polypeptide(L)'
;MFSKKIAIDLGTTTVLVYVPKRGIIIHEPSVVAVSYADKKVLAVGKEAKDMLGRTPDTIVARRPLKDGVIADYRTTEAMLRYFINKALGGVRLFRPDVMVAVPGGITSTERRAVIDATLAAGAKAAYIIKEPIVAAIGANIPIGSPSGHMIIDIGGGTSEMAVISLGGIVASESVRIGGVKLDAAISEYIRRKYSLAVGERTAEDIKIQIGSAMYMPDKLTMEVKGRDM
;
A
#
# COMPACT_ATOMS: atom_id res chain seq x y z
N MET A 1 -22.44 -20.70 12.65
CA MET A 1 -22.49 -20.35 11.21
C MET A 1 -21.22 -19.58 10.86
N PHE A 2 -20.27 -20.17 10.11
CA PHE A 2 -18.91 -19.65 9.98
C PHE A 2 -18.85 -18.43 9.04
N SER A 3 -18.79 -17.23 9.62
CA SER A 3 -18.41 -16.02 8.89
C SER A 3 -17.04 -16.22 8.25
N LYS A 4 -16.91 -15.92 6.94
CA LYS A 4 -15.60 -15.95 6.27
C LYS A 4 -14.73 -14.83 6.85
N LYS A 5 -13.45 -15.10 7.07
CA LYS A 5 -12.48 -14.13 7.58
C LYS A 5 -11.49 -13.76 6.49
N ILE A 6 -11.12 -12.48 6.41
CA ILE A 6 -10.12 -11.95 5.49
C ILE A 6 -9.20 -11.00 6.26
N ALA A 7 -7.91 -10.98 5.94
CA ALA A 7 -7.01 -9.90 6.32
C ALA A 7 -6.55 -9.15 5.07
N ILE A 8 -6.50 -7.82 5.15
CA ILE A 8 -6.09 -6.93 4.07
C ILE A 8 -4.96 -6.06 4.58
N ASP A 9 -3.84 -6.09 3.89
CA ASP A 9 -2.82 -5.06 3.98
C ASP A 9 -3.18 -3.95 2.98
N LEU A 10 -3.58 -2.79 3.50
CA LEU A 10 -4.05 -1.66 2.71
C LEU A 10 -2.90 -0.66 2.46
N GLY A 11 -1.85 -1.14 1.79
CA GLY A 11 -0.64 -0.37 1.56
C GLY A 11 -0.79 0.73 0.51
N THR A 12 0.03 1.77 0.60
CA THR A 12 0.01 2.92 -0.34
C THR A 12 0.29 2.52 -1.79
N THR A 13 1.16 1.53 -2.01
CA THR A 13 1.59 1.08 -3.34
C THR A 13 0.99 -0.26 -3.74
N THR A 14 0.70 -1.10 -2.76
CA THR A 14 0.33 -2.50 -2.95
C THR A 14 -0.74 -2.91 -1.93
N VAL A 15 -1.70 -3.72 -2.36
CA VAL A 15 -2.67 -4.41 -1.51
C VAL A 15 -2.35 -5.90 -1.49
N LEU A 16 -2.32 -6.48 -0.28
CA LEU A 16 -2.27 -7.92 -0.09
C LEU A 16 -3.55 -8.39 0.60
N VAL A 17 -4.07 -9.54 0.16
CA VAL A 17 -5.24 -10.16 0.80
C VAL A 17 -4.91 -11.58 1.23
N TYR A 18 -5.03 -11.83 2.52
CA TYR A 18 -4.85 -13.12 3.14
C TYR A 18 -6.20 -13.74 3.52
N VAL A 19 -6.37 -15.02 3.20
CA VAL A 19 -7.52 -15.82 3.65
C VAL A 19 -7.01 -17.00 4.47
N PRO A 20 -7.54 -17.21 5.71
CA PRO A 20 -7.13 -18.33 6.54
C PRO A 20 -7.18 -19.66 5.80
N LYS A 21 -6.13 -20.48 5.96
CA LYS A 21 -5.91 -21.76 5.27
C LYS A 21 -5.64 -21.69 3.77
N ARG A 22 -5.73 -20.51 3.14
CA ARG A 22 -5.37 -20.30 1.73
C ARG A 22 -4.08 -19.48 1.55
N GLY A 23 -3.69 -18.72 2.58
CA GLY A 23 -2.53 -17.84 2.49
C GLY A 23 -2.85 -16.51 1.82
N ILE A 24 -1.83 -15.88 1.25
CA ILE A 24 -1.96 -14.66 0.44
C ILE A 24 -2.49 -15.08 -0.94
N ILE A 25 -3.69 -14.62 -1.27
CA ILE A 25 -4.37 -14.95 -2.54
C ILE A 25 -4.47 -13.77 -3.50
N ILE A 26 -4.18 -12.55 -3.03
CA ILE A 26 -4.12 -11.34 -3.84
C ILE A 26 -2.84 -10.58 -3.45
N HIS A 27 -2.12 -10.14 -4.46
CA HIS A 27 -0.96 -9.26 -4.35
C HIS A 27 -0.96 -8.34 -5.56
N GLU A 28 -1.56 -7.15 -5.42
CA GLU A 28 -1.82 -6.25 -6.55
C GLU A 28 -1.55 -4.79 -6.20
N PRO A 29 -1.24 -3.91 -7.18
CA PRO A 29 -1.06 -2.49 -6.94
C PRO A 29 -2.29 -1.80 -6.33
N SER A 30 -2.07 -0.81 -5.47
CA SER A 30 -3.10 0.06 -4.90
C SER A 30 -3.51 1.17 -5.88
N VAL A 31 -3.96 0.80 -7.07
CA VAL A 31 -4.31 1.72 -8.16
C VAL A 31 -5.73 1.45 -8.64
N VAL A 32 -6.47 2.53 -8.89
CA VAL A 32 -7.82 2.47 -9.44
C VAL A 32 -7.91 3.41 -10.63
N ALA A 33 -8.47 2.90 -11.73
CA ALA A 33 -8.84 3.70 -12.89
C ALA A 33 -10.34 4.00 -12.83
N VAL A 34 -10.69 5.29 -12.91
CA VAL A 34 -12.08 5.76 -12.92
C VAL A 34 -12.36 6.57 -14.18
N SER A 35 -13.58 6.42 -14.70
CA SER A 35 -14.11 7.32 -15.72
C SER A 35 -14.30 8.71 -15.14
N TYR A 36 -13.85 9.75 -15.84
CA TYR A 36 -13.97 11.12 -15.38
C TYR A 36 -15.44 11.59 -15.36
N ALA A 37 -16.21 11.16 -16.37
CA ALA A 37 -17.58 11.61 -16.63
C ALA A 37 -18.60 11.12 -15.59
N ASP A 38 -18.58 9.82 -15.29
CA ASP A 38 -19.57 9.18 -14.41
C ASP A 38 -18.96 8.57 -13.14
N LYS A 39 -17.66 8.76 -12.91
CA LYS A 39 -16.91 8.23 -11.75
C LYS A 39 -17.00 6.72 -11.59
N LYS A 40 -17.37 5.98 -12.64
CA LYS A 40 -17.36 4.51 -12.61
C LYS A 40 -15.93 3.98 -12.55
N VAL A 41 -15.75 2.94 -11.77
CA VAL A 41 -14.51 2.19 -11.68
C VAL A 41 -14.38 1.35 -12.94
N LEU A 42 -13.30 1.56 -13.69
CA LEU A 42 -13.01 0.86 -14.94
C LEU A 42 -12.06 -0.32 -14.70
N ALA A 43 -11.06 -0.13 -13.85
CA ALA A 43 -10.08 -1.15 -13.49
C ALA A 43 -9.54 -0.92 -12.07
N VAL A 44 -9.06 -1.98 -11.44
CA VAL A 44 -8.41 -1.97 -10.13
C VAL A 44 -7.19 -2.88 -10.19
N GLY A 45 -6.11 -2.52 -9.49
CA GLY A 45 -4.95 -3.38 -9.38
C GLY A 45 -4.00 -3.24 -10.56
N LYS A 46 -3.55 -4.37 -11.11
CA LYS A 46 -2.52 -4.38 -12.17
C LYS A 46 -2.98 -3.66 -13.43
N GLU A 47 -4.20 -3.92 -13.88
CA GLU A 47 -4.78 -3.27 -15.06
C GLU A 47 -4.83 -1.75 -14.91
N ALA A 48 -5.17 -1.25 -13.71
CA ALA A 48 -5.16 0.18 -13.43
C ALA A 48 -3.74 0.76 -13.34
N LYS A 49 -2.76 0.01 -12.80
CA LYS A 49 -1.34 0.43 -12.78
C LYS A 49 -0.78 0.58 -14.19
N ASP A 50 -1.15 -0.29 -15.12
CA ASP A 50 -0.67 -0.22 -16.52
C ASP A 50 -1.18 1.02 -17.28
N MET A 51 -2.26 1.63 -16.80
CA MET A 51 -2.83 2.86 -17.34
C MET A 51 -2.16 4.14 -16.80
N LEU A 52 -1.39 4.08 -15.70
CA LEU A 52 -0.81 5.28 -15.08
C LEU A 52 0.12 6.03 -16.05
N GLY A 53 -0.15 7.33 -16.24
CA GLY A 53 0.59 8.19 -17.16
C GLY A 53 0.33 7.91 -18.65
N ARG A 54 -0.65 7.06 -18.97
CA ARG A 54 -1.01 6.63 -20.33
C ARG A 54 -2.52 6.76 -20.62
N THR A 55 -3.29 7.35 -19.70
CA THR A 55 -4.73 7.54 -19.86
C THR A 55 -5.05 8.72 -20.80
N PRO A 56 -6.12 8.63 -21.60
CA PRO A 56 -6.74 9.80 -22.21
C PRO A 56 -7.43 10.66 -21.14
N ASP A 57 -7.83 11.89 -21.48
CA ASP A 57 -8.46 12.85 -20.54
C ASP A 57 -9.77 12.35 -19.91
N THR A 58 -10.40 11.33 -20.51
CA THR A 58 -11.65 10.73 -20.03
C THR A 58 -11.45 9.72 -18.91
N ILE A 59 -10.22 9.26 -18.63
CA ILE A 59 -9.90 8.25 -17.63
C ILE A 59 -8.84 8.81 -16.68
N VAL A 60 -9.05 8.59 -15.37
CA VAL A 60 -8.06 8.94 -14.35
C VAL A 60 -7.65 7.68 -13.61
N ALA A 61 -6.39 7.28 -13.79
CA ALA A 61 -5.75 6.26 -12.97
C ALA A 61 -5.03 6.94 -11.81
N ARG A 62 -5.30 6.51 -10.56
CA ARG A 62 -4.71 7.11 -9.36
C ARG A 62 -4.62 6.13 -8.19
N ARG A 63 -3.74 6.45 -7.25
CA ARG A 63 -3.64 5.77 -5.96
C ARG A 63 -4.62 6.42 -4.98
N PRO A 64 -5.57 5.69 -4.39
CA PRO A 64 -6.54 6.28 -3.47
C PRO A 64 -5.99 6.45 -2.05
N LEU A 65 -4.82 5.87 -1.79
CA LEU A 65 -4.07 5.97 -0.56
C LEU A 65 -2.84 6.85 -0.78
N LYS A 66 -2.50 7.67 0.21
CA LYS A 66 -1.31 8.51 0.20
C LYS A 66 -0.73 8.55 1.60
N ASP A 67 0.59 8.35 1.71
CA ASP A 67 1.31 8.39 2.99
C ASP A 67 0.64 7.53 4.09
N GLY A 68 0.19 6.33 3.71
CA GLY A 68 -0.46 5.37 4.63
C GLY A 68 -1.92 5.66 4.98
N VAL A 69 -2.53 6.71 4.40
CA VAL A 69 -3.88 7.17 4.76
C VAL A 69 -4.80 7.26 3.55
N ILE A 70 -6.12 7.23 3.81
CA ILE A 70 -7.14 7.36 2.76
C ILE A 70 -7.20 8.81 2.27
N ALA A 71 -6.76 9.02 1.01
CA ALA A 71 -6.83 10.32 0.35
C ALA A 71 -8.12 10.49 -0.47
N ASP A 72 -8.67 9.39 -0.98
CA ASP A 72 -9.96 9.37 -1.68
C ASP A 72 -10.83 8.22 -1.14
N TYR A 73 -11.86 8.58 -0.38
CA TYR A 73 -12.74 7.63 0.27
C TYR A 73 -13.51 6.75 -0.72
N ARG A 74 -14.14 7.36 -1.74
CA ARG A 74 -14.97 6.62 -2.71
C ARG A 74 -14.12 5.65 -3.52
N THR A 75 -12.94 6.09 -3.93
CA THR A 75 -12.00 5.25 -4.69
C THR A 75 -11.43 4.13 -3.81
N THR A 76 -11.14 4.39 -2.52
CA THR A 76 -10.72 3.34 -1.57
C THR A 76 -11.81 2.31 -1.31
N GLU A 77 -13.05 2.76 -1.07
CA GLU A 77 -14.21 1.87 -0.88
C GLU A 77 -14.40 0.94 -2.08
N ALA A 78 -14.33 1.48 -3.30
CA ALA A 78 -14.41 0.70 -4.53
C ALA A 78 -13.28 -0.34 -4.65
N MET A 79 -12.04 0.06 -4.34
CA MET A 79 -10.87 -0.81 -4.34
C MET A 79 -11.03 -1.96 -3.33
N LEU A 80 -11.42 -1.65 -2.09
CA LEU A 80 -11.70 -2.64 -1.06
C LEU A 80 -12.81 -3.58 -1.49
N ARG A 81 -13.91 -3.06 -2.05
CA ARG A 81 -15.03 -3.88 -2.54
C ARG A 81 -14.56 -4.86 -3.62
N TYR A 82 -13.75 -4.39 -4.56
CA TYR A 82 -13.15 -5.23 -5.59
C TYR A 82 -12.31 -6.36 -4.98
N PHE A 83 -11.36 -6.04 -4.11
CA PHE A 83 -10.47 -7.04 -3.52
C PHE A 83 -11.18 -8.03 -2.60
N ILE A 84 -12.16 -7.57 -1.82
CA ILE A 84 -12.99 -8.46 -0.97
C ILE A 84 -13.81 -9.40 -1.86
N ASN A 85 -14.41 -8.91 -2.96
CA ASN A 85 -15.15 -9.75 -3.91
C ASN A 85 -14.24 -10.76 -4.61
N LYS A 86 -13.06 -10.31 -5.08
CA LYS A 86 -12.06 -11.15 -5.76
C LYS A 86 -11.56 -12.26 -4.84
N ALA A 87 -11.28 -11.93 -3.57
CA ALA A 87 -10.79 -12.89 -2.57
C ALA A 87 -11.78 -14.01 -2.26
N LEU A 88 -13.08 -13.71 -2.33
CA LEU A 88 -14.14 -14.62 -1.91
C LEU A 88 -14.93 -15.28 -3.05
N GLY A 89 -14.66 -14.91 -4.31
CA GLY A 89 -15.27 -15.51 -5.50
C GLY A 89 -16.61 -14.89 -5.91
N GLY A 90 -16.80 -13.57 -5.76
CA GLY A 90 -17.95 -12.85 -6.34
C GLY A 90 -19.13 -12.59 -5.40
N VAL A 91 -20.37 -12.84 -5.87
CA VAL A 91 -21.62 -12.53 -5.15
C VAL A 91 -21.76 -13.44 -3.93
N ARG A 92 -22.03 -12.84 -2.77
CA ARG A 92 -22.00 -13.52 -1.48
C ARG A 92 -23.34 -13.42 -0.77
N LEU A 93 -23.82 -14.57 -0.27
CA LEU A 93 -24.99 -14.61 0.62
C LEU A 93 -24.64 -14.11 2.05
N PHE A 94 -23.36 -14.22 2.45
CA PHE A 94 -22.88 -13.80 3.78
C PHE A 94 -21.68 -12.85 3.68
N ARG A 95 -21.75 -11.74 4.42
CA ARG A 95 -20.67 -10.75 4.54
C ARG A 95 -19.55 -11.28 5.47
N PRO A 96 -18.26 -11.04 5.15
CA PRO A 96 -17.13 -11.54 5.93
C PRO A 96 -16.73 -10.59 7.06
N ASP A 97 -15.97 -11.12 8.02
CA ASP A 97 -15.20 -10.30 8.97
C ASP A 97 -13.85 -9.95 8.33
N VAL A 98 -13.50 -8.67 8.33
CA VAL A 98 -12.29 -8.16 7.66
C VAL A 98 -11.38 -7.50 8.68
N MET A 99 -10.12 -7.93 8.72
CA MET A 99 -9.05 -7.26 9.46
C MET A 99 -8.21 -6.43 8.49
N VAL A 100 -7.90 -5.19 8.81
CA VAL A 100 -7.11 -4.29 7.98
C VAL A 100 -5.87 -3.85 8.73
N ALA A 101 -4.69 -4.00 8.12
CA ALA A 101 -3.45 -3.42 8.63
C ALA A 101 -3.42 -1.92 8.30
N VAL A 102 -3.00 -1.11 9.27
CA VAL A 102 -2.85 0.35 9.12
C VAL A 102 -1.57 0.83 9.80
N PRO A 103 -1.04 2.01 9.43
CA PRO A 103 0.15 2.56 10.05
C PRO A 103 0.05 2.67 11.58
N GLY A 104 1.19 2.51 12.27
CA GLY A 104 1.26 2.62 13.73
C GLY A 104 0.89 4.01 14.25
N GLY A 105 1.23 5.05 13.46
CA GLY A 105 0.95 6.46 13.72
C GLY A 105 -0.41 6.99 13.23
N ILE A 106 -1.35 6.12 12.87
CA ILE A 106 -2.66 6.53 12.35
C ILE A 106 -3.47 7.36 13.37
N THR A 107 -4.10 8.44 12.92
CA THR A 107 -5.01 9.26 13.75
C THR A 107 -6.36 8.57 13.96
N SER A 108 -7.14 9.01 14.96
CA SER A 108 -8.49 8.49 15.20
C SER A 108 -9.43 8.68 14.01
N THR A 109 -9.32 9.81 13.30
CA THR A 109 -10.11 10.11 12.10
C THR A 109 -9.74 9.21 10.93
N GLU A 110 -8.45 9.02 10.65
CA GLU A 110 -7.98 8.13 9.58
C GLU A 110 -8.35 6.66 9.89
N ARG A 111 -8.19 6.23 11.15
CA ARG A 111 -8.62 4.91 11.62
C ARG A 111 -10.11 4.69 11.38
N ARG A 112 -10.93 5.72 11.68
CA ARG A 112 -12.38 5.65 11.46
C ARG A 112 -12.71 5.55 9.97
N ALA A 113 -12.04 6.31 9.12
CA ALA A 113 -12.23 6.26 7.68
C ALA A 113 -11.95 4.86 7.10
N VAL A 114 -10.91 4.16 7.57
CA VAL A 114 -10.61 2.78 7.16
C VAL A 114 -11.73 1.81 7.56
N ILE A 115 -12.23 1.92 8.79
CA ILE A 115 -13.35 1.10 9.28
C ILE A 115 -14.59 1.32 8.40
N ASP A 116 -14.98 2.58 8.21
CA ASP A 116 -16.20 2.94 7.47
C ASP A 116 -16.09 2.50 6.00
N ALA A 117 -14.94 2.70 5.35
CA ALA A 117 -14.70 2.24 3.99
C ALA A 117 -14.76 0.71 3.87
N THR A 118 -14.24 -0.02 4.85
CA THR A 118 -14.25 -1.49 4.89
C THR A 118 -15.67 -2.05 5.07
N LEU A 119 -16.47 -1.42 5.93
CA LEU A 119 -17.88 -1.77 6.12
C LEU A 119 -18.70 -1.45 4.85
N ALA A 120 -18.51 -0.28 4.26
CA ALA A 120 -19.17 0.12 3.00
C ALA A 120 -18.78 -0.78 1.81
N ALA A 121 -17.55 -1.32 1.82
CA ALA A 121 -17.07 -2.30 0.84
C ALA A 121 -17.73 -3.69 0.98
N GLY A 122 -18.56 -3.91 2.00
CA GLY A 122 -19.37 -5.12 2.17
C GLY A 122 -18.86 -6.07 3.26
N ALA A 123 -18.02 -5.61 4.17
CA ALA A 123 -17.70 -6.36 5.39
C ALA A 123 -18.91 -6.40 6.35
N LYS A 124 -18.99 -7.46 7.15
CA LYS A 124 -19.90 -7.58 8.30
C LYS A 124 -19.35 -6.81 9.50
N ALA A 125 -18.07 -7.01 9.75
CA ALA A 125 -17.30 -6.33 10.79
C ALA A 125 -15.92 -5.98 10.23
N ALA A 126 -15.39 -4.84 10.68
CA ALA A 126 -14.06 -4.36 10.31
C ALA A 126 -13.21 -4.21 11.58
N TYR A 127 -12.04 -4.84 11.57
CA TYR A 127 -11.05 -4.81 12.64
C TYR A 127 -9.79 -4.14 12.12
N ILE A 128 -9.06 -3.47 13.00
CA ILE A 128 -7.80 -2.82 12.64
C ILE A 128 -6.69 -3.41 13.49
N ILE A 129 -5.54 -3.61 12.85
CA ILE A 129 -4.29 -4.01 13.49
C ILE A 129 -3.17 -3.10 12.99
N LYS A 130 -2.20 -2.78 13.85
CA LYS A 130 -1.09 -1.89 13.50
C LYS A 130 -0.05 -2.65 12.67
N GLU A 131 0.41 -2.05 11.58
CA GLU A 131 1.42 -2.59 10.66
C GLU A 131 2.66 -3.13 11.39
N PRO A 132 3.32 -2.41 12.32
CA PRO A 132 4.53 -2.93 12.99
C PRO A 132 4.31 -4.24 13.75
N ILE A 133 3.10 -4.43 14.31
CA ILE A 133 2.75 -5.67 15.02
C ILE A 133 2.59 -6.81 14.02
N VAL A 134 1.90 -6.58 12.90
CA VAL A 134 1.72 -7.59 11.85
C VAL A 134 3.05 -7.92 11.17
N ALA A 135 3.89 -6.93 10.90
CA ALA A 135 5.23 -7.10 10.35
C ALA A 135 6.09 -7.98 11.26
N ALA A 136 6.08 -7.72 12.58
CA ALA A 136 6.80 -8.54 13.54
C ALA A 136 6.30 -9.99 13.60
N ILE A 137 4.98 -10.18 13.60
CA ILE A 137 4.36 -11.52 13.55
C ILE A 137 4.74 -12.23 12.25
N GLY A 138 4.66 -11.55 11.11
CA GLY A 138 5.04 -12.08 9.80
C GLY A 138 6.53 -12.45 9.70
N ALA A 139 7.39 -11.76 10.44
CA ALA A 139 8.82 -12.03 10.54
C ALA A 139 9.18 -13.09 11.61
N ASN A 140 8.19 -13.74 12.25
CA ASN A 140 8.38 -14.69 13.34
C ASN A 140 9.16 -14.14 14.55
N ILE A 141 9.02 -12.85 14.83
CA ILE A 141 9.66 -12.21 15.98
C ILE A 141 8.83 -12.49 17.24
N PRO A 142 9.42 -12.96 18.35
CA PRO A 142 8.70 -13.36 19.56
C PRO A 142 8.24 -12.15 20.39
N ILE A 143 7.36 -11.33 19.83
CA ILE A 143 6.91 -10.05 20.41
C ILE A 143 6.16 -10.20 21.74
N GLY A 144 5.69 -11.40 22.10
CA GLY A 144 5.06 -11.69 23.39
C GLY A 144 6.05 -11.90 24.54
N SER A 145 7.35 -12.00 24.26
CA SER A 145 8.38 -12.11 25.29
C SER A 145 8.58 -10.79 26.04
N PRO A 146 9.14 -10.79 27.26
CA PRO A 146 9.51 -9.59 27.99
C PRO A 146 10.76 -8.87 27.43
N SER A 147 11.19 -9.20 26.22
CA SER A 147 12.30 -8.56 25.52
C SER A 147 11.79 -7.50 24.54
N GLY A 148 12.52 -6.40 24.43
CA GLY A 148 12.23 -5.35 23.46
C GLY A 148 12.70 -5.73 22.05
N HIS A 149 11.78 -5.74 21.10
CA HIS A 149 12.05 -6.02 19.69
C HIS A 149 11.81 -4.75 18.87
N MET A 150 12.85 -4.23 18.22
CA MET A 150 12.72 -3.09 17.33
C MET A 150 12.37 -3.57 15.92
N ILE A 151 11.29 -3.01 15.37
CA ILE A 151 10.78 -3.26 14.02
C ILE A 151 10.90 -1.97 13.23
N ILE A 152 11.39 -2.08 12.00
CA ILE A 152 11.42 -0.99 11.02
C ILE A 152 10.76 -1.53 9.75
N ASP A 153 9.59 -0.99 9.42
CA ASP A 153 8.83 -1.33 8.21
C ASP A 153 8.88 -0.14 7.25
N ILE A 154 9.51 -0.32 6.09
CA ILE A 154 9.66 0.71 5.06
C ILE A 154 8.70 0.38 3.93
N GLY A 155 7.53 1.03 3.94
CA GLY A 155 6.51 0.88 2.94
C GLY A 155 6.66 1.84 1.75
N GLY A 156 5.60 1.95 0.96
CA GLY A 156 5.53 2.89 -0.15
C GLY A 156 5.42 4.35 0.29
N GLY A 157 4.49 4.67 1.19
CA GLY A 157 4.20 6.03 1.63
C GLY A 157 4.81 6.42 2.98
N THR A 158 5.08 5.44 3.83
CA THR A 158 5.52 5.63 5.21
C THR A 158 6.66 4.69 5.56
N SER A 159 7.42 5.06 6.58
CA SER A 159 8.28 4.14 7.32
C SER A 159 7.81 4.14 8.76
N GLU A 160 7.50 2.97 9.28
CA GLU A 160 7.04 2.76 10.65
C GLU A 160 8.17 2.13 11.47
N MET A 161 8.43 2.69 12.65
CA MET A 161 9.38 2.15 13.61
C MET A 161 8.63 1.86 14.90
N ALA A 162 8.84 0.68 15.48
CA ALA A 162 8.25 0.34 16.78
C ALA A 162 9.17 -0.54 17.60
N VAL A 163 9.23 -0.29 18.91
CA VAL A 163 9.78 -1.22 19.89
C VAL A 163 8.61 -1.95 20.54
N ILE A 164 8.63 -3.27 20.48
CA ILE A 164 7.53 -4.14 20.93
C ILE A 164 8.03 -5.06 22.05
N SER A 165 7.27 -5.17 23.13
CA SER A 165 7.53 -6.10 24.24
C SER A 165 6.19 -6.54 24.83
N LEU A 166 6.08 -7.79 25.29
CA LEU A 166 4.85 -8.36 25.87
C LEU A 166 3.60 -8.15 24.97
N GLY A 167 3.79 -8.16 23.65
CA GLY A 167 2.75 -7.96 22.64
C GLY A 167 2.29 -6.50 22.48
N GLY A 168 2.83 -5.57 23.26
CA GLY A 168 2.50 -4.15 23.24
C GLY A 168 3.60 -3.32 22.57
N ILE A 169 3.19 -2.24 21.90
CA ILE A 169 4.12 -1.20 21.42
C ILE A 169 4.56 -0.36 22.62
N VAL A 170 5.85 -0.37 22.93
CA VAL A 170 6.48 0.41 24.00
C VAL A 170 6.82 1.81 23.53
N ALA A 171 7.35 1.92 22.32
CA ALA A 171 7.64 3.17 21.63
C ALA A 171 7.40 2.99 20.14
N SER A 172 6.94 4.04 19.46
CA SER A 172 6.78 4.00 18.01
C SER A 172 6.91 5.37 17.40
N GLU A 173 7.43 5.42 16.19
CA GLU A 173 7.51 6.62 15.35
C GLU A 173 7.03 6.26 13.94
N SER A 174 6.37 7.20 13.28
CA SER A 174 5.90 7.06 11.91
C SER A 174 6.33 8.29 11.12
N VAL A 175 7.02 8.06 10.00
CA VAL A 175 7.42 9.14 9.10
C VAL A 175 6.83 8.94 7.72
N ARG A 176 6.38 10.02 7.08
CA ARG A 176 5.80 10.03 5.72
C ARG A 176 6.90 10.03 4.65
N ILE A 177 7.84 9.09 4.80
CA ILE A 177 8.95 8.84 3.90
C ILE A 177 8.98 7.34 3.66
N GLY A 178 8.90 6.94 2.40
CA GLY A 178 8.97 5.55 1.97
C GLY A 178 9.42 5.48 0.51
N GLY A 179 9.12 4.36 -0.15
CA GLY A 179 9.51 4.11 -1.54
C GLY A 179 9.12 5.23 -2.52
N VAL A 180 7.95 5.86 -2.34
CA VAL A 180 7.46 6.93 -3.23
C VAL A 180 8.30 8.20 -3.14
N LYS A 181 8.82 8.54 -1.93
CA LYS A 181 9.71 9.70 -1.76
C LYS A 181 11.08 9.43 -2.38
N LEU A 182 11.55 8.18 -2.33
CA LEU A 182 12.78 7.77 -3.01
C LEU A 182 12.65 7.90 -4.53
N ASP A 183 11.53 7.46 -5.09
CA ASP A 183 11.24 7.60 -6.53
C ASP A 183 11.21 9.07 -6.97
N ALA A 184 10.59 9.94 -6.15
CA ALA A 184 10.57 11.37 -6.39
C ALA A 184 11.98 11.99 -6.34
N ALA A 185 12.83 11.58 -5.38
CA ALA A 185 14.20 12.04 -5.27
C ALA A 185 15.06 11.63 -6.48
N ILE A 186 14.86 10.41 -7.00
CA ILE A 186 15.52 9.91 -8.22
C ILE A 186 15.09 10.75 -9.43
N SER A 187 13.78 10.98 -9.57
CA SER A 187 13.23 11.79 -10.66
C SER A 187 13.79 13.21 -10.64
N GLU A 188 13.85 13.82 -9.46
CA GLU A 188 14.39 15.16 -9.24
C GLU A 188 15.89 15.24 -9.58
N TYR A 189 16.67 14.24 -9.17
CA TYR A 189 18.09 14.17 -9.48
C TYR A 189 18.33 14.10 -10.99
N ILE A 190 17.58 13.25 -11.70
CA ILE A 190 17.71 13.10 -13.15
C ILE A 190 17.36 14.42 -13.85
N ARG A 191 16.27 15.06 -13.41
CA ARG A 191 15.85 16.37 -13.93
C ARG A 191 16.94 17.42 -13.78
N ARG A 192 17.52 17.57 -12.59
CA ARG A 192 18.53 18.60 -12.31
C ARG A 192 19.86 18.34 -13.00
N LYS A 193 20.27 17.07 -13.09
CA LYS A 193 21.60 16.71 -13.60
C LYS A 193 21.65 16.58 -15.12
N TYR A 194 20.56 16.11 -15.74
CA TYR A 194 20.53 15.77 -17.16
C TYR A 194 19.47 16.54 -17.95
N SER A 195 18.74 17.48 -17.33
CA SER A 195 17.60 18.18 -17.95
C SER A 195 16.56 17.25 -18.56
N LEU A 196 16.40 16.07 -17.96
CA LEU A 196 15.53 15.00 -18.46
C LEU A 196 14.38 14.74 -17.49
N ALA A 197 13.14 14.72 -17.99
CA ALA A 197 11.97 14.34 -17.21
C ALA A 197 11.67 12.83 -17.37
N VAL A 198 11.53 12.12 -16.24
CA VAL A 198 11.12 10.71 -16.19
C VAL A 198 9.84 10.54 -15.37
N GLY A 199 9.03 9.53 -15.72
CA GLY A 199 7.81 9.21 -14.98
C GLY A 199 8.07 8.36 -13.74
N GLU A 200 7.06 8.25 -12.85
CA GLU A 200 7.15 7.51 -11.59
C GLU A 200 7.60 6.06 -11.78
N ARG A 201 7.10 5.38 -12.82
CA ARG A 201 7.47 3.99 -13.13
C ARG A 201 8.96 3.86 -13.45
N THR A 202 9.48 4.74 -14.30
CA THR A 202 10.90 4.74 -14.65
C THR A 202 11.77 5.01 -13.42
N ALA A 203 11.34 5.91 -12.53
CA ALA A 203 12.06 6.17 -11.29
C ALA A 203 12.04 4.97 -10.32
N GLU A 204 10.90 4.29 -10.19
CA GLU A 204 10.77 3.04 -9.43
C GLU A 204 11.67 1.93 -10.00
N ASP A 205 11.72 1.78 -11.33
CA ASP A 205 12.58 0.81 -12.00
C ASP A 205 14.07 1.11 -11.74
N ILE A 206 14.48 2.40 -11.80
CA ILE A 206 15.84 2.83 -11.44
C ILE A 206 16.16 2.52 -9.99
N LYS A 207 15.24 2.81 -9.05
CA LYS A 207 15.39 2.51 -7.63
C LYS A 207 15.67 1.03 -7.41
N ILE A 208 14.91 0.15 -8.06
CA ILE A 208 15.00 -1.31 -7.91
C ILE A 208 16.28 -1.85 -8.55
N GLN A 209 16.66 -1.36 -9.74
CA GLN A 209 17.78 -1.94 -10.49
C GLN A 209 19.14 -1.44 -10.03
N ILE A 210 19.27 -0.15 -9.69
CA ILE A 210 20.58 0.48 -9.44
C ILE A 210 20.62 1.34 -8.17
N GLY A 211 19.54 1.37 -7.38
CA GLY A 211 19.50 2.11 -6.11
C GLY A 211 20.36 1.44 -5.03
N SER A 212 21.10 2.24 -4.27
CA SER A 212 21.85 1.78 -3.09
C SER A 212 21.91 2.88 -2.03
N ALA A 213 21.77 2.48 -0.76
CA ALA A 213 21.99 3.34 0.41
C ALA A 213 23.44 3.28 0.93
N MET A 214 24.27 2.41 0.35
CA MET A 214 25.67 2.21 0.74
C MET A 214 26.61 2.50 -0.43
N TYR A 215 27.85 2.87 -0.10
CA TYR A 215 28.91 2.95 -1.10
C TYR A 215 29.13 1.59 -1.76
N MET A 216 29.16 1.59 -3.09
CA MET A 216 29.47 0.41 -3.91
C MET A 216 30.74 0.71 -4.73
N PRO A 217 31.82 -0.08 -4.56
CA PRO A 217 33.01 0.05 -5.40
C PRO A 217 32.68 -0.13 -6.89
N ASP A 218 31.92 -1.18 -7.20
CA ASP A 218 31.40 -1.45 -8.55
C ASP A 218 29.98 -0.90 -8.67
N LYS A 219 29.84 0.21 -9.40
CA LYS A 219 28.55 0.89 -9.55
C LYS A 219 27.67 0.14 -10.56
N LEU A 220 26.43 -0.11 -10.16
CA LEU A 220 25.38 -0.57 -11.07
C LEU A 220 24.99 0.56 -12.03
N THR A 221 24.66 0.21 -13.26
CA THR A 221 24.27 1.18 -14.30
C THR A 221 23.05 0.70 -15.07
N MET A 222 22.30 1.64 -15.62
CA MET A 222 21.05 1.42 -16.36
C MET A 222 20.90 2.52 -17.42
N GLU A 223 20.41 2.17 -18.60
CA GLU A 223 19.99 3.15 -19.60
C GLU A 223 18.60 3.71 -19.25
N VAL A 224 18.46 5.04 -19.28
CA VAL A 224 17.23 5.73 -18.91
C VAL A 224 16.72 6.58 -20.06
N LYS A 225 15.46 6.40 -20.41
CA LYS A 225 14.75 7.22 -21.42
C LYS A 225 13.78 8.15 -20.72
N GLY A 226 13.71 9.39 -21.19
CA GLY A 226 12.84 10.42 -20.66
C GLY A 226 12.50 11.46 -21.72
N ARG A 227 11.77 12.49 -21.32
CA ARG A 227 11.42 13.64 -22.17
C ARG A 227 12.40 14.77 -21.90
N ASP A 228 12.92 15.37 -22.96
CA ASP A 228 13.71 16.59 -22.88
C ASP A 228 12.90 17.73 -22.25
N MET A 229 13.56 18.63 -21.52
CA MET A 229 12.94 19.76 -20.81
C MET A 229 13.33 21.12 -21.36
#